data_AF-A0A7X8ECJ3-F1
#
_entry.id   AF-A0A7X8ECJ3-F1
#
_cell.length_a   1.000
_cell.length_b   1.000
_cell.length_c   1.000
_cell.angle_alpha   90.00
_cell.angle_beta   90.00
_cell.angle_gamma   90.00
#
_symmetry.space_group_name_H-M   'P 1'
#
loop_
_entity.id
_entity.type
_entity.pdbx_description
1 polymer ?
#
loop_
_entity_poly.entity_id
_entity_poly.type
_entity_poly.pdbx_seq_one_letter_code
_entity_poly.pdbx_strand_id
1 'polypeptide(L)'
;MHKRSLLAGLLTYFFTFLLLLAIFGQGGYLHNRALKAEIQRLSYNQNLLRIQIQALERQESQMDKEDALRDAAFKYGYQSEGEVVYYFPLEEREYPDILKDRPIEGRCEFFEGVGRTTLALWALLPAFLATMLAYIIDRRRVNR
;
A
#
# COMPACT_ATOMS: atom_id res chain seq x y z
N MET A 1 -41.24 32.55 7.56
CA MET A 1 -40.30 32.78 6.43
C MET A 1 -38.90 32.24 6.73
N HIS A 2 -38.27 32.58 7.85
CA HIS A 2 -36.94 32.05 8.23
C HIS A 2 -36.82 30.51 8.34
N LYS A 3 -37.91 29.80 8.63
CA LYS A 3 -37.89 28.33 8.75
C LYS A 3 -37.50 27.62 7.45
N ARG A 4 -37.87 28.15 6.28
CA ARG A 4 -37.60 27.51 4.98
C ARG A 4 -36.16 27.69 4.52
N SER A 5 -35.60 28.88 4.69
CA SER A 5 -34.20 29.15 4.38
C SER A 5 -33.25 28.41 5.33
N LEU A 6 -33.60 28.29 6.62
CA LEU A 6 -32.86 27.48 7.58
C LEU A 6 -32.89 25.99 7.22
N LEU A 7 -34.04 25.45 6.81
CA LEU A 7 -34.16 24.05 6.37
C LEU A 7 -33.32 23.76 5.13
N ALA A 8 -33.27 24.67 4.15
CA ALA A 8 -32.42 24.52 2.96
C ALA A 8 -30.93 24.46 3.30
N GLY A 9 -30.47 25.30 4.24
CA GLY A 9 -29.10 25.25 4.77
C GLY A 9 -28.76 23.96 5.50
N LEU A 10 -29.68 23.49 6.35
CA LEU A 10 -29.48 22.29 7.16
C LEU A 10 -29.42 21.03 6.27
N LEU A 11 -30.28 20.97 5.24
CA LEU A 11 -30.28 19.87 4.27
C LEU A 11 -28.99 19.85 3.44
N THR A 12 -28.56 21.01 2.93
CA THR A 12 -27.32 21.13 2.14
C THR A 12 -26.08 20.85 2.98
N TYR A 13 -26.06 21.28 4.24
CA TYR A 13 -25.02 20.90 5.19
C TYR A 13 -24.92 19.39 5.36
N PHE A 14 -26.05 18.73 5.65
CA PHE A 14 -26.06 17.28 5.90
C PHE A 14 -25.60 16.49 4.66
N PHE A 15 -26.08 16.86 3.47
CA PHE A 15 -25.67 16.23 2.22
C PHE A 15 -24.19 16.45 1.90
N THR A 16 -23.69 17.68 2.00
CA THR A 16 -22.28 18.00 1.71
C THR A 16 -21.34 17.36 2.72
N PHE A 17 -21.72 17.32 4.00
CA PHE A 17 -20.96 16.64 5.05
C PHE A 17 -20.87 15.13 4.81
N LEU A 18 -21.98 14.46 4.48
CA LEU A 18 -21.96 13.03 4.16
C LEU A 18 -21.12 12.73 2.92
N LEU A 19 -21.20 13.58 1.90
CA LEU A 19 -20.43 13.43 0.66
C LEU A 19 -18.92 13.58 0.92
N LEU A 20 -18.53 14.61 1.69
CA LEU A 20 -17.16 14.82 2.13
C LEU A 20 -16.64 13.67 3.00
N LEU A 21 -17.47 13.14 3.90
CA LEU A 21 -17.12 12.00 4.74
C LEU A 21 -16.93 10.71 3.91
N ALA A 22 -17.79 10.47 2.92
CA ALA A 22 -17.70 9.31 2.04
C ALA A 22 -16.44 9.33 1.16
N ILE A 23 -16.00 10.51 0.71
CA ILE A 23 -14.84 10.65 -0.18
C ILE A 23 -13.52 10.76 0.60
N PHE A 24 -13.46 11.69 1.58
CA PHE A 24 -12.25 12.12 2.27
C PHE A 24 -12.13 11.69 3.73
N GLY A 25 -13.18 11.10 4.31
CA GLY A 25 -13.15 10.63 5.69
C GLY A 25 -12.14 9.53 5.93
N GLN A 26 -11.81 9.32 7.20
CA GLN A 26 -11.09 8.12 7.66
C GLN A 26 -11.94 6.89 7.32
N GLY A 27 -11.52 6.10 6.33
CA GLY A 27 -12.31 5.00 5.74
C GLY A 27 -13.14 5.35 4.50
N GLY A 28 -12.98 6.55 3.96
CA GLY A 28 -13.60 6.98 2.70
C GLY A 28 -13.01 6.30 1.47
N TYR A 29 -13.61 6.55 0.31
CA TYR A 29 -13.23 5.92 -0.96
C TYR A 29 -11.74 6.13 -1.31
N LEU A 30 -11.20 7.33 -1.08
CA LEU A 30 -9.79 7.63 -1.36
C LEU A 30 -8.84 6.87 -0.43
N HIS A 31 -9.18 6.78 0.86
CA HIS A 31 -8.41 6.02 1.83
C HIS A 31 -8.40 4.52 1.50
N ASN A 32 -9.57 3.95 1.19
CA ASN A 32 -9.67 2.54 0.81
C ASN A 32 -8.95 2.23 -0.52
N ARG A 33 -8.93 3.16 -1.47
CA ARG A 33 -8.20 2.99 -2.73
C ARG A 33 -6.68 3.02 -2.51
N ALA A 34 -6.20 3.93 -1.67
CA ALA A 34 -4.79 4.00 -1.28
C ALA A 34 -4.36 2.74 -0.52
N LEU A 35 -5.17 2.30 0.46
CA LEU A 35 -4.92 1.10 1.25
C LEU A 35 -4.90 -0.17 0.39
N LYS A 36 -5.80 -0.28 -0.60
CA LYS A 36 -5.83 -1.42 -1.52
C LYS A 36 -4.57 -1.51 -2.39
N ALA A 37 -4.04 -0.38 -2.85
CA ALA A 37 -2.81 -0.35 -3.62
C ALA A 37 -1.61 -0.83 -2.77
N GLU A 38 -1.60 -0.49 -1.48
CA GLU A 38 -0.56 -0.91 -0.56
C GLU A 38 -0.63 -2.40 -0.22
N ILE A 39 -1.81 -2.92 0.07
CA ILE A 39 -2.03 -4.36 0.28
C ILE A 39 -1.57 -5.15 -0.95
N GLN A 40 -1.84 -4.64 -2.15
CA GLN A 40 -1.41 -5.28 -3.39
C GLN A 40 0.12 -5.26 -3.56
N ARG A 41 0.80 -4.18 -3.17
CA ARG A 41 2.27 -4.11 -3.20
C ARG A 41 2.90 -5.03 -2.16
N LEU A 42 2.36 -5.07 -0.94
CA LEU A 42 2.87 -5.89 0.14
C LEU A 42 2.70 -7.38 -0.16
N SER A 43 1.53 -7.77 -0.69
CA SER A 43 1.29 -9.15 -1.13
C SER A 43 2.18 -9.56 -2.31
N TYR A 44 2.47 -8.64 -3.24
CA TYR A 44 3.42 -8.90 -4.32
C TYR A 44 4.82 -9.20 -3.79
N ASN A 45 5.32 -8.39 -2.86
CA ASN A 45 6.62 -8.62 -2.23
C ASN A 45 6.67 -9.96 -1.46
N GLN A 46 5.61 -10.29 -0.71
CA GLN A 46 5.51 -11.58 -0.03
C GLN A 46 5.52 -12.76 -1.00
N ASN A 47 4.84 -12.64 -2.15
CA ASN A 47 4.84 -13.67 -3.18
C ASN A 47 6.22 -13.88 -3.80
N LEU A 48 6.97 -12.80 -4.07
CA LEU A 48 8.35 -12.93 -4.56
C LEU A 48 9.25 -13.65 -3.55
N LEU A 49 9.16 -13.26 -2.27
CA LEU A 49 9.94 -13.90 -1.20
C LEU A 49 9.62 -15.40 -1.10
N ARG A 50 8.34 -15.76 -1.20
CA ARG A 50 7.91 -17.15 -1.19
C ARG A 50 8.46 -17.95 -2.37
N ILE A 51 8.50 -17.35 -3.55
CA ILE A 51 9.09 -17.98 -4.75
C ILE A 51 10.59 -18.22 -4.55
N GLN A 52 11.31 -17.26 -3.97
CA GLN A 52 12.74 -17.42 -3.67
C GLN A 52 12.99 -18.56 -2.69
N ILE A 53 12.24 -18.60 -1.58
CA ILE A 53 12.34 -19.69 -0.60
C ILE A 53 12.09 -21.04 -1.29
N GLN A 54 11.05 -21.15 -2.11
CA GLN A 54 10.74 -22.40 -2.82
C GLN A 54 11.83 -22.78 -3.83
N ALA A 55 12.47 -21.80 -4.48
CA ALA A 55 13.59 -22.07 -5.37
C ALA A 55 14.82 -22.57 -4.61
N LEU A 56 15.12 -21.97 -3.45
CA LEU A 56 16.20 -22.43 -2.57
C LEU A 56 15.92 -23.84 -2.02
N GLU A 57 14.70 -24.12 -1.57
CA GLU A 57 14.30 -25.45 -1.06
C GLU A 57 14.40 -26.52 -2.16
N ARG A 58 14.06 -26.17 -3.41
CA ARG A 58 14.29 -27.05 -4.56
C ARG A 58 15.78 -27.26 -4.84
N GLN A 59 16.60 -26.24 -4.67
CA GLN A 59 18.05 -26.36 -4.85
C GLN A 59 18.66 -27.22 -3.74
N GLU A 60 18.25 -27.03 -2.50
CA GLU A 60 18.65 -27.83 -1.34
C GLU A 60 18.27 -29.30 -1.53
N SER A 61 17.01 -29.60 -1.86
CA SER A 61 16.58 -30.98 -2.14
C SER A 61 17.27 -31.65 -3.34
N GLN A 62 17.82 -30.86 -4.27
CA GLN A 62 18.66 -31.35 -5.36
C GLN A 62 20.12 -31.56 -4.93
N MET A 63 20.64 -30.76 -3.98
CA MET A 63 21.96 -30.93 -3.39
C MET A 63 22.01 -32.08 -2.37
N ASP A 64 20.91 -32.35 -1.68
CA ASP A 64 20.76 -33.48 -0.74
C ASP A 64 20.80 -34.85 -1.43
N LYS A 65 20.72 -34.87 -2.77
CA LYS A 65 21.10 -36.04 -3.55
C LYS A 65 22.63 -36.05 -3.64
N GLU A 66 23.24 -36.90 -2.81
CA GLU A 66 24.67 -37.26 -2.78
C GLU A 66 25.33 -37.31 -4.18
N ASP A 67 24.58 -37.71 -5.22
CA ASP A 67 25.02 -37.72 -6.61
C ASP A 67 25.36 -36.33 -7.20
N ALA A 68 24.70 -35.24 -6.82
CA ALA A 68 24.99 -33.91 -7.37
C ALA A 68 26.29 -33.31 -6.83
N LEU A 69 26.56 -33.53 -5.54
CA LEU A 69 27.83 -33.19 -4.90
C LEU A 69 28.98 -34.04 -5.45
N ARG A 70 28.72 -35.34 -5.70
CA ARG A 70 29.71 -36.27 -6.25
C ARG A 70 30.02 -35.97 -7.72
N ASP A 71 29.02 -35.63 -8.53
CA ASP A 71 29.18 -35.25 -9.95
C ASP A 71 29.90 -33.89 -10.09
N ALA A 72 29.61 -32.93 -9.20
CA ALA A 72 30.37 -31.69 -9.11
C ALA A 72 31.82 -31.95 -8.71
N ALA A 73 32.07 -32.80 -7.70
CA ALA A 73 33.41 -33.18 -7.27
C ALA A 73 34.21 -33.86 -8.40
N PHE A 74 33.58 -34.75 -9.18
CA PHE A 74 34.21 -35.36 -10.35
C PHE A 74 34.54 -34.34 -11.45
N LYS A 75 33.66 -33.36 -11.70
CA LYS A 75 33.90 -32.29 -12.66
C LYS A 75 35.09 -31.40 -12.29
N TYR A 76 35.39 -31.26 -11.00
CA TYR A 76 36.56 -30.53 -10.49
C TYR A 76 37.80 -31.42 -10.29
N GLY A 77 37.75 -32.69 -10.72
CA GLY A 77 38.91 -33.59 -10.74
C GLY A 77 39.18 -34.35 -9.45
N TYR A 78 38.23 -34.39 -8.50
CA TYR A 78 38.37 -35.20 -7.29
C TYR A 78 37.99 -36.66 -7.58
N GLN A 79 38.92 -37.60 -7.34
CA GLN A 79 38.68 -39.05 -7.42
C GLN A 79 38.29 -39.62 -6.04
N SER A 80 37.34 -40.56 -6.01
CA SER A 80 36.81 -41.12 -4.76
C SER A 80 37.66 -42.24 -4.14
N GLU A 81 38.75 -42.65 -4.78
CA GLU A 81 39.65 -43.70 -4.29
C GLU A 81 41.06 -43.14 -4.08
N GLY A 82 41.46 -43.03 -2.80
CA GLY A 82 42.83 -42.74 -2.41
C GLY A 82 43.09 -41.29 -1.99
N GLU A 83 43.50 -41.14 -0.74
CA GLU A 83 43.85 -39.89 -0.04
C GLU A 83 44.82 -38.98 -0.82
N VAL A 84 44.32 -37.97 -1.52
CA VAL A 84 45.01 -36.66 -1.61
C VAL A 84 43.97 -35.54 -1.72
N VAL A 85 43.72 -34.83 -0.62
CA VAL A 85 42.86 -33.64 -0.59
C VAL A 85 43.71 -32.43 -0.97
N TYR A 86 43.60 -31.97 -2.22
CA TYR A 86 44.18 -30.70 -2.64
C TYR A 86 43.28 -29.55 -2.22
N TYR A 87 43.77 -28.68 -1.32
CA TYR A 87 43.11 -27.41 -1.00
C TYR A 87 43.44 -26.40 -2.10
N PHE A 88 42.46 -26.09 -2.94
CA PHE A 88 42.57 -24.95 -3.85
C PHE A 88 42.27 -23.67 -3.06
N PRO A 89 43.08 -22.61 -3.20
CA PRO A 89 42.72 -21.31 -2.67
C PRO A 89 41.41 -20.89 -3.32
N LEU A 90 40.40 -20.58 -2.50
CA LEU A 90 39.17 -19.97 -2.99
C LEU A 90 39.56 -18.64 -3.64
N GLU A 91 39.66 -18.61 -4.97
CA GLU A 91 39.46 -17.37 -5.70
C GLU A 91 38.15 -16.79 -5.19
N GLU A 92 38.19 -15.54 -4.77
CA GLU A 92 37.08 -14.80 -4.18
C GLU A 92 35.82 -15.09 -5.00
N ARG A 93 34.99 -16.02 -4.52
CA ARG A 93 33.69 -16.25 -5.12
C ARG A 93 33.02 -14.89 -4.99
N GLU A 94 32.72 -14.26 -6.12
CA GLU A 94 31.71 -13.23 -6.18
C GLU A 94 30.46 -13.87 -5.57
N TYR A 95 30.25 -13.60 -4.28
CA TYR A 95 29.05 -13.99 -3.59
C TYR A 95 27.92 -13.46 -4.46
N PRO A 96 26.97 -14.30 -4.91
CA PRO A 96 25.83 -13.81 -5.65
C PRO A 96 25.25 -12.71 -4.79
N ASP A 97 25.21 -11.49 -5.32
CA ASP A 97 24.87 -10.26 -4.61
C ASP A 97 23.55 -10.52 -3.89
N ILE A 98 23.65 -10.95 -2.62
CA ILE A 98 22.50 -11.32 -1.81
C ILE A 98 21.87 -9.97 -1.63
N LEU A 99 20.83 -9.72 -2.44
CA LEU A 99 20.06 -8.48 -2.49
C LEU A 99 19.93 -8.01 -1.06
N LYS A 100 20.79 -7.05 -0.68
CA LYS A 100 20.77 -6.44 0.66
C LYS A 100 19.32 -6.14 0.89
N ASP A 101 18.76 -6.67 1.97
CA ASP A 101 17.43 -6.35 2.46
C ASP A 101 17.31 -4.84 2.35
N ARG A 102 16.71 -4.36 1.25
CA ARG A 102 16.50 -2.94 1.09
C ARG A 102 15.49 -2.69 2.19
N PRO A 103 15.80 -1.83 3.17
CA PRO A 103 14.74 -1.37 4.07
C PRO A 103 13.61 -0.94 3.16
N ILE A 104 12.37 -1.27 3.52
CA ILE A 104 11.18 -0.84 2.81
C ILE A 104 11.21 0.69 2.86
N GLU A 105 11.95 1.29 1.93
CA GLU A 105 12.15 2.71 1.80
C GLU A 105 10.88 3.24 1.22
N GLY A 106 10.30 4.17 1.96
CA GLY A 106 9.02 4.77 1.64
C GLY A 106 8.05 4.57 2.79
N ARG A 107 8.32 5.24 3.91
CA ARG A 107 7.23 5.95 4.59
C ARG A 107 6.69 6.97 3.58
N CYS A 108 5.90 6.52 2.61
CA CYS A 108 5.08 7.42 1.83
C CYS A 108 4.09 8.03 2.83
N GLU A 109 3.96 9.35 2.83
CA GLU A 109 2.98 10.01 3.67
C GLU A 109 1.59 9.50 3.25
N PHE A 110 1.05 8.59 4.06
CA PHE A 110 -0.25 8.00 3.79
C PHE A 110 -1.32 9.02 4.09
N PHE A 111 -2.30 9.10 3.20
CA PHE A 111 -3.51 9.83 3.49
C PHE A 111 -4.34 9.03 4.50
N GLU A 112 -4.07 9.24 5.79
CA GLU A 112 -4.84 8.67 6.90
C GLU A 112 -6.31 9.08 6.87
N GLY A 113 -6.65 10.07 6.04
CA GLY A 113 -7.98 10.66 5.93
C GLY A 113 -8.04 11.98 6.67
N VAL A 114 -8.95 12.84 6.24
CA VAL A 114 -9.18 14.12 6.90
C VAL A 114 -10.04 13.89 8.13
N GLY A 115 -9.66 14.49 9.26
CA GLY A 115 -10.42 14.39 10.51
C GLY A 115 -11.87 14.83 10.34
N ARG A 116 -12.80 14.20 11.08
CA ARG A 116 -14.23 14.54 11.03
C ARG A 116 -14.51 16.01 11.32
N THR A 117 -13.72 16.62 12.22
CA THR A 117 -13.81 18.05 12.59
C THR A 117 -13.49 18.97 11.43
N THR A 118 -12.41 18.68 10.70
CA THR A 118 -12.01 19.43 9.50
C THR A 118 -13.04 19.32 8.38
N LEU A 119 -13.63 18.14 8.17
CA LEU A 119 -14.70 17.96 7.17
C LEU A 119 -15.99 18.69 7.55
N ALA A 120 -16.36 18.73 8.84
CA ALA A 120 -17.49 19.52 9.32
C ALA A 120 -17.27 21.03 9.07
N LEU A 121 -16.04 21.50 9.24
CA LEU A 121 -15.66 22.89 8.97
C LEU A 121 -15.79 23.23 7.48
N TRP A 122 -15.39 22.31 6.60
CA TRP A 122 -15.52 22.49 5.16
C TRP A 122 -16.98 22.47 4.69
N ALA A 123 -17.85 21.68 5.34
CA ALA A 123 -19.27 21.62 5.03
C ALA A 123 -20.06 22.88 5.44
N LEU A 124 -19.53 23.73 6.33
CA LEU A 124 -20.18 24.98 6.74
C LEU A 124 -20.24 26.02 5.62
N LEU A 125 -19.21 26.11 4.77
CA LEU A 125 -19.16 27.06 3.65
C LEU A 125 -20.32 26.89 2.64
N PRO A 126 -20.55 25.70 2.07
CA PRO A 126 -21.66 25.50 1.13
C PRO A 126 -23.03 25.64 1.82
N ALA A 127 -23.14 25.24 3.09
CA ALA A 127 -24.37 25.42 3.87
C ALA A 127 -24.72 26.91 4.05
N PHE A 128 -23.72 27.73 4.41
CA PHE A 128 -23.90 29.17 4.54
C PHE A 128 -24.32 29.82 3.22
N LEU A 129 -23.64 29.47 2.12
CA LEU A 129 -24.01 29.92 0.78
C LEU A 129 -25.45 29.54 0.40
N ALA A 130 -25.86 28.31 0.67
CA ALA A 130 -27.22 27.85 0.40
C ALA A 130 -28.26 28.62 1.21
N THR A 131 -28.01 28.90 2.50
CA THR A 131 -28.91 29.74 3.31
C THR A 131 -29.03 31.16 2.77
N MET A 132 -27.91 31.76 2.34
CA MET A 132 -27.86 33.11 1.78
C MET A 132 -28.67 33.20 0.48
N LEU A 133 -28.47 32.24 -0.44
CA LEU A 133 -29.21 32.18 -1.69
C LEU A 133 -30.71 31.99 -1.47
N ALA A 134 -31.09 31.06 -0.59
CA ALA A 134 -32.50 30.84 -0.25
C ALA A 134 -33.14 32.10 0.35
N TYR A 135 -32.40 32.83 1.21
CA TYR A 135 -32.87 34.09 1.78
C TYR A 135 -33.06 35.19 0.73
N ILE A 136 -32.13 35.34 -0.22
CA ILE A 136 -32.24 36.33 -1.30
C ILE A 136 -33.45 36.02 -2.21
N ILE A 137 -33.65 34.74 -2.56
CA ILE A 137 -34.76 34.30 -3.41
C ILE A 137 -36.11 34.55 -2.74
N ASP A 138 -36.25 34.21 -1.45
CA ASP A 138 -37.47 34.46 -0.70
C ASP A 138 -37.75 35.97 -0.58
N ARG A 139 -36.72 36.78 -0.32
CA ARG A 139 -36.88 38.24 -0.24
C ARG A 139 -37.31 38.84 -1.58
N ARG A 140 -36.79 38.34 -2.71
CA ARG A 140 -37.22 38.76 -4.06
C ARG A 140 -38.66 38.34 -4.39
N ARG A 141 -39.14 37.21 -3.87
CA ARG A 141 -40.54 36.75 -4.08
C ARG A 141 -41.57 37.52 -3.28
N VAL A 142 -41.17 38.13 -2.16
CA VAL A 142 -42.07 38.90 -1.27
C VAL A 142 -42.22 40.34 -1.75
N ASN A 143 -41.22 40.85 -2.46
CA ASN A 143 -41.19 42.21 -3.01
C ASN A 143 -41.79 42.31 -4.43
N ARG A 144 -42.37 41.22 -4.93
CA ARG A 144 -43.08 41.10 -6.21
C ARG A 144 -44.53 40.77 -5.92
#